data_AF-A0A7V3WKJ4-F1
#
_entry.id   AF-A0A7V3WKJ4-F1
#
_cell.length_a   1.000
_cell.length_b   1.000
_cell.length_c   1.000
_cell.angle_alpha   90.00
_cell.angle_beta   90.00
_cell.angle_gamma   90.00
#
_symmetry.space_group_name_H-M   'P 1'
#
loop_
_entity.id
_entity.type
_entity.pdbx_description
1 polymer ?
#
loop_
_entity_poly.entity_id
_entity_poly.type
_entity_poly.pdbx_seq_one_letter_code
_entity_poly.pdbx_strand_id
1 'polypeptide(L)'
;MQLKRCEKGHYFDLSKHSTCPHCGVNNLDLAVTRPRRPEGVEQNAVKPGAEEGSKAPSTDDAKTVGLIHKSLKIDPVVGWLVCTDGPEKGKDYRIHSEKNFIGRSK
;
A
#
# COMPACT_ATOMS: atom_id res chain seq x y z
N MET A 1 34.11 -2.72 2.28
CA MET A 1 32.69 -2.33 2.18
C MET A 1 32.60 -1.01 1.45
N GLN A 2 32.30 -1.04 0.14
CA GLN A 2 32.31 0.17 -0.68
C GLN A 2 30.86 0.64 -0.89
N LEU A 3 30.46 1.62 -0.08
CA LEU A 3 29.14 2.24 -0.16
C LEU A 3 29.12 3.20 -1.36
N LYS A 4 28.28 2.91 -2.36
CA LYS A 4 28.00 3.81 -3.48
C LYS A 4 26.68 4.54 -3.23
N ARG A 5 26.64 5.83 -3.58
CA ARG A 5 25.41 6.61 -3.62
C ARG A 5 24.76 6.49 -5.00
N CYS A 6 23.46 6.20 -5.06
CA CYS A 6 22.71 6.24 -6.31
C CYS A 6 22.24 7.67 -6.65
N GLU A 7 21.73 7.87 -7.86
CA GLU A 7 21.19 9.17 -8.33
C GLU A 7 20.03 9.68 -7.46
N LYS A 8 19.15 8.79 -6.97
CA LYS A 8 18.09 9.12 -5.99
C LYS A 8 18.60 9.38 -4.56
N GLY A 9 19.93 9.40 -4.36
CA GLY A 9 20.57 9.78 -3.09
C GLY A 9 20.80 8.67 -2.05
N HIS A 10 20.28 7.46 -2.24
CA HIS A 10 20.45 6.33 -1.32
C HIS A 10 21.88 5.76 -1.36
N TYR A 11 22.38 5.30 -0.21
CA TYR A 11 23.62 4.52 -0.11
C TYR A 11 23.33 3.01 -0.18
N PHE A 12 24.15 2.27 -0.91
CA PHE A 12 24.08 0.81 -0.98
C PHE A 12 25.48 0.20 -1.16
N ASP A 13 25.66 -1.04 -0.71
CA ASP A 13 26.94 -1.76 -0.85
C ASP A 13 27.01 -2.50 -2.19
N LEU A 14 27.99 -2.12 -3.02
CA LEU A 14 28.25 -2.73 -4.33
C LEU A 14 28.63 -4.21 -4.25
N SER A 15 29.18 -4.66 -3.11
CA SER A 15 29.51 -6.08 -2.91
C SER A 15 28.28 -6.97 -2.70
N LYS A 16 27.11 -6.37 -2.45
CA LYS A 16 25.85 -7.07 -2.17
C LYS A 16 24.79 -6.84 -3.26
N HIS A 17 24.80 -5.68 -3.93
CA HIS A 17 23.78 -5.33 -4.92
C HIS A 17 24.41 -4.60 -6.11
N SER A 18 24.14 -5.09 -7.33
CA SER A 18 24.56 -4.45 -8.58
C SER A 18 23.77 -3.17 -8.89
N THR A 19 22.52 -3.10 -8.44
CA THR A 19 21.61 -1.96 -8.55
C THR A 19 21.12 -1.52 -7.18
N CYS A 20 20.71 -0.25 -7.04
CA CYS A 20 20.26 0.26 -5.74
C CYS A 20 18.92 -0.37 -5.33
N PRO A 21 18.86 -1.16 -4.24
CA PRO A 21 17.62 -1.84 -3.83
C PRO A 21 16.55 -0.88 -3.32
N HIS A 22 16.94 0.34 -2.90
CA HIS A 22 16.05 1.36 -2.35
C HIS A 22 15.40 2.26 -3.42
N CYS A 23 15.84 2.20 -4.68
CA CYS A 23 15.30 3.05 -5.74
C CYS A 23 13.89 2.67 -6.22
N GLY A 24 13.41 1.46 -5.89
CA GLY A 24 12.25 0.84 -6.51
C GLY A 24 12.52 0.38 -7.95
N VAL A 25 11.69 -0.54 -8.45
CA VAL A 25 11.72 -0.96 -9.85
C VAL A 25 11.18 0.17 -10.75
N ASN A 26 12.04 0.78 -11.56
CA ASN A 26 11.70 1.96 -12.37
C ASN A 26 10.70 1.68 -13.53
N ASN A 27 10.22 0.44 -13.69
CA ASN A 27 9.31 0.02 -14.77
C ASN A 27 8.20 -0.93 -14.27
N LEU A 28 7.71 -0.74 -13.04
CA LEU A 28 6.45 -1.38 -12.65
C LEU A 28 5.30 -0.48 -13.12
N ASP A 29 4.81 -0.75 -14.33
CA ASP A 29 3.62 -0.10 -14.87
C ASP A 29 2.38 -0.59 -14.09
N LEU A 30 2.16 0.03 -12.93
CA LEU A 30 0.98 -0.10 -12.09
C LEU A 30 -0.19 0.57 -12.82
N ALA A 31 -0.65 -0.06 -13.90
CA ALA A 31 -1.85 0.34 -14.61
C ALA A 31 -2.98 0.52 -13.60
N VAL A 32 -3.57 1.72 -13.58
CA VAL A 32 -4.57 2.13 -12.59
C VAL A 32 -5.65 1.05 -12.49
N THR A 33 -5.78 0.44 -11.31
CA THR A 33 -6.70 -0.67 -11.05
C THR A 33 -8.15 -0.19 -11.16
N ARG A 34 -8.67 -0.20 -12.39
CA ARG A 34 -10.06 0.15 -12.67
C ARG A 34 -10.95 -0.97 -12.10
N PRO A 35 -11.96 -0.65 -11.26
CA PRO A 35 -12.91 -1.66 -10.81
C PRO A 35 -13.64 -2.24 -12.02
N ARG A 36 -13.66 -3.58 -12.12
CA ARG A 36 -14.41 -4.30 -13.17
C ARG A 36 -15.91 -4.09 -12.93
N ARG A 37 -16.48 -3.06 -13.58
CA ARG A 37 -17.94 -2.86 -13.60
C ARG A 37 -18.59 -4.06 -14.31
N PRO A 38 -19.65 -4.66 -13.77
CA PRO A 38 -20.41 -5.67 -14.49
C PRO A 38 -21.01 -5.06 -15.77
N GLU A 39 -20.93 -5.78 -16.87
CA GLU A 39 -21.51 -5.38 -18.15
C GLU A 39 -23.05 -5.41 -18.04
N GLY A 40 -23.72 -4.35 -18.50
CA GLY A 40 -25.19 -4.29 -18.52
C GLY A 40 -25.87 -3.15 -17.73
N VAL A 41 -25.12 -2.18 -17.19
CA VAL A 41 -25.73 -0.96 -16.59
C VAL A 41 -25.42 0.27 -17.45
N GLU A 42 -26.38 0.64 -18.31
CA GLU A 42 -26.38 1.94 -18.99
C GLU A 42 -26.56 3.07 -17.97
N GLN A 43 -25.69 4.07 -18.00
CA GLN A 43 -25.91 5.33 -17.30
C GLN A 43 -25.50 6.50 -18.19
N ASN A 44 -26.39 7.47 -18.31
CA ASN A 44 -26.22 8.69 -19.09
C ASN A 44 -24.94 9.44 -18.70
N ALA A 45 -24.27 10.01 -19.71
CA ALA A 45 -22.97 10.63 -19.56
C ALA A 45 -23.01 11.90 -18.68
N VAL A 46 -22.57 11.78 -17.43
CA VAL A 46 -22.16 12.95 -16.62
C VAL A 46 -20.78 13.39 -17.10
N LYS A 47 -20.73 14.54 -17.76
CA LYS A 47 -19.47 15.19 -18.18
C LYS A 47 -18.68 15.62 -16.93
N PRO A 48 -17.38 15.31 -16.81
CA PRO A 48 -16.53 15.96 -15.81
C PRO A 48 -16.23 17.39 -16.27
N GLY A 49 -16.96 18.36 -15.71
CA GLY A 49 -16.55 19.77 -15.75
C GLY A 49 -15.37 19.97 -14.80
N ALA A 50 -14.33 20.66 -15.26
CA ALA A 50 -13.18 21.04 -14.44
C ALA A 50 -13.31 22.50 -14.03
N GLU A 51 -13.34 22.79 -12.73
CA GLU A 51 -13.11 24.13 -12.15
C GLU A 51 -12.32 24.00 -10.83
N GLU A 52 -11.63 25.08 -10.46
CA GLU A 52 -10.54 25.14 -9.48
C GLU A 52 -11.03 25.50 -8.05
N GLY A 53 -10.15 25.49 -7.03
CA GLY A 53 -10.45 26.23 -5.78
C GLY A 53 -9.89 25.71 -4.45
N SER A 54 -8.58 25.82 -4.27
CA SER A 54 -7.84 26.10 -3.02
C SER A 54 -8.61 26.26 -1.68
N LYS A 55 -8.23 25.48 -0.65
CA LYS A 55 -7.90 26.01 0.71
C LYS A 55 -7.28 24.98 1.68
N ALA A 56 -6.16 25.39 2.29
CA ALA A 56 -5.50 24.88 3.49
C ALA A 56 -4.80 26.11 4.15
N PRO A 57 -4.25 26.07 5.39
CA PRO A 57 -4.10 24.97 6.35
C PRO A 57 -4.98 25.23 7.61
N SER A 58 -4.69 24.92 8.89
CA SER A 58 -3.59 24.25 9.62
C SER A 58 -4.03 23.81 11.03
N THR A 59 -3.65 22.60 11.47
CA THR A 59 -3.33 22.28 12.89
C THR A 59 -2.36 21.10 12.95
N ASP A 60 -1.38 21.18 13.86
CA ASP A 60 -0.32 20.20 14.09
C ASP A 60 -0.83 18.81 14.50
N ASP A 61 -0.74 17.86 13.58
CA ASP A 61 -0.48 16.45 13.89
C ASP A 61 0.08 15.79 12.62
N ALA A 62 1.41 15.66 12.53
CA ALA A 62 2.10 14.99 11.41
C ALA A 62 1.95 13.45 11.49
N LYS A 63 0.73 12.98 11.74
CA LYS A 63 0.39 11.57 11.78
C LYS A 63 0.30 11.06 10.34
N THR A 64 1.23 10.19 9.96
CA THR A 64 1.17 9.45 8.68
C THR A 64 0.00 8.46 8.71
N VAL A 65 -1.21 8.97 8.52
CA VAL A 65 -2.40 8.17 8.24
C VAL A 65 -2.33 7.72 6.79
N GLY A 66 -2.23 6.40 6.56
CA GLY A 66 -2.29 5.85 5.22
C GLY A 66 -3.59 6.25 4.54
N LEU A 67 -3.50 6.89 3.36
CA LEU A 67 -4.65 7.44 2.62
C LEU A 67 -5.74 6.43 2.25
N ILE A 68 -5.48 5.14 2.43
CA ILE A 68 -6.33 4.00 2.06
C ILE A 68 -7.66 4.01 2.84
N HIS A 69 -7.65 4.34 4.14
CA HIS A 69 -8.82 4.14 5.00
C HIS A 69 -9.95 5.16 4.70
N LYS A 70 -9.62 6.40 4.35
CA LYS A 70 -10.61 7.50 4.26
C LYS A 70 -11.40 7.52 2.94
N SER A 71 -10.91 6.84 1.89
CA SER A 71 -11.45 6.95 0.52
C SER A 71 -12.26 5.73 0.07
N LEU A 72 -12.05 4.54 0.66
CA LEU A 72 -12.62 3.29 0.13
C LEU A 72 -13.75 2.67 0.96
N LYS A 73 -13.88 2.97 2.27
CA LYS A 73 -14.79 2.25 3.21
C LYS A 73 -14.67 0.71 3.16
N ILE A 74 -13.51 0.21 2.74
CA ILE A 74 -13.18 -1.20 2.62
C ILE A 74 -11.97 -1.43 3.52
N ASP A 75 -11.99 -2.49 4.32
CA ASP A 75 -10.82 -2.99 5.04
C ASP A 75 -10.22 -4.17 4.25
N PRO A 76 -9.19 -3.94 3.42
CA PRO A 76 -8.61 -4.99 2.61
C PRO A 76 -7.70 -5.90 3.45
N VAL A 77 -7.72 -7.19 3.14
CA VAL A 77 -6.71 -8.13 3.62
C VAL A 77 -5.39 -7.79 2.91
N VAL A 78 -4.37 -7.40 3.68
CA VAL A 78 -3.04 -6.99 3.19
C VAL A 78 -1.98 -8.09 3.31
N GLY A 79 -2.30 -9.20 3.96
CA GLY A 79 -1.44 -10.38 4.06
C GLY A 79 -2.07 -11.49 4.90
N TRP A 80 -1.43 -12.67 4.92
CA TRP A 80 -1.85 -13.81 5.72
C TRP A 80 -0.70 -14.27 6.61
N LEU A 81 -0.98 -14.49 7.90
CA LEU A 81 -0.12 -15.25 8.80
C LEU A 81 -0.63 -16.69 8.82
N VAL A 82 0.17 -17.67 8.42
CA VAL A 82 -0.24 -19.09 8.39
C VAL A 82 0.49 -19.86 9.47
N CYS A 83 -0.24 -20.63 10.28
CA CYS A 83 0.33 -21.53 11.27
C CYS A 83 0.94 -22.75 10.57
N THR A 84 2.27 -22.91 10.63
CA THR A 84 2.99 -24.01 9.96
C THR A 84 3.15 -25.26 10.84
N ASP A 85 2.99 -25.14 12.17
CA ASP A 85 3.08 -26.27 13.09
C ASP A 85 2.35 -26.02 14.42
N GLY A 86 2.00 -27.09 15.14
CA GLY A 86 1.22 -27.05 16.37
C GLY A 86 -0.30 -27.29 16.17
N PRO A 87 -1.14 -27.03 17.19
CA PRO A 87 -2.56 -27.43 17.18
C PRO A 87 -3.43 -26.66 16.18
N GLU A 88 -3.00 -25.48 15.73
CA GLU A 88 -3.72 -24.66 14.72
C GLU A 88 -3.06 -24.78 13.32
N LYS A 89 -2.23 -25.79 13.08
CA LYS A 89 -1.49 -26.01 11.83
C LYS A 89 -2.41 -25.97 10.60
N GLY A 90 -2.02 -25.18 9.60
CA GLY A 90 -2.77 -24.95 8.36
C GLY A 90 -3.76 -23.77 8.42
N LYS A 91 -4.02 -23.21 9.60
CA LYS A 91 -4.92 -22.05 9.76
C LYS A 91 -4.25 -20.75 9.29
N ASP A 92 -4.98 -19.97 8.49
CA ASP A 92 -4.63 -18.58 8.16
C ASP A 92 -5.27 -17.59 9.14
N TYR A 93 -4.52 -16.53 9.46
CA TYR A 93 -5.01 -15.34 10.15
C TYR A 93 -4.78 -14.14 9.22
N ARG A 94 -5.87 -13.47 8.85
CA ARG A 94 -5.86 -12.37 7.88
C ARG A 94 -5.37 -11.08 8.53
N ILE A 95 -4.32 -10.53 7.95
CA ILE A 95 -3.72 -9.25 8.35
C ILE A 95 -4.47 -8.15 7.63
N HIS A 96 -4.98 -7.17 8.39
CA HIS A 96 -5.71 -6.01 7.90
C HIS A 96 -4.83 -4.75 8.00
N SER A 97 -5.28 -3.63 7.40
CA SER A 97 -4.47 -2.40 7.32
C SER A 97 -4.30 -1.67 8.66
N GLU A 98 -5.04 -2.07 9.69
CA GLU A 98 -5.02 -1.48 11.02
C GLU A 98 -4.12 -2.25 12.02
N LYS A 99 -4.43 -2.17 13.32
CA LYS A 99 -3.69 -2.86 14.38
C LYS A 99 -4.12 -4.32 14.45
N ASN A 100 -3.18 -5.21 14.16
CA ASN A 100 -3.36 -6.65 14.30
C ASN A 100 -2.71 -7.09 15.63
N PHE A 101 -3.36 -7.98 16.38
CA PHE A 101 -2.89 -8.43 17.70
C PHE A 101 -2.70 -9.95 17.72
N ILE A 102 -1.63 -10.41 18.38
CA ILE A 102 -1.36 -11.83 18.62
C ILE A 102 -1.09 -12.05 20.10
N GLY A 103 -1.61 -13.13 20.65
CA GLY A 103 -1.51 -13.44 22.07
C GLY A 103 -2.03 -14.84 22.39
N ARG A 104 -1.87 -15.25 23.64
CA ARG A 104 -2.52 -16.45 24.18
C ARG A 104 -3.84 -16.03 24.80
N SER A 105 -4.92 -16.78 24.60
CA SER A 105 -6.09 -16.60 25.46
C SER A 105 -5.66 -16.89 26.89
N LYS A 106 -5.98 -15.96 27.80
CA LYS A 106 -6.20 -16.29 29.20
C LYS A 106 -7.66 -16.72 29.37
#